data_AF-A0A520J8C4-F1
#
_entry.id   AF-A0A520J8C4-F1
#
_cell.length_a   1.000
_cell.length_b   1.000
_cell.length_c   1.000
_cell.angle_alpha   90.00
_cell.angle_beta   90.00
_cell.angle_gamma   90.00
#
_symmetry.space_group_name_H-M   'P 1'
#
loop_
_entity.id
_entity.type
_entity.pdbx_description
1 polymer ?
#
loop_
_entity_poly.entity_id
_entity_poly.type
_entity_poly.pdbx_seq_one_letter_code
_entity_poly.pdbx_strand_id
1 'polypeptide(L)'
;MLRATAAVLPLALFAGTATAKDAAPLRINDIAVIGTHNSYKQPMPAATMAKVRAADPAMADALDYAHRSLVDQLDAGARQLEIDVNYDPQGGHYARGWRADQSRTIPRHSVSRTQLDALLMPGMCSTLKPGRCSFGSDDPRA
;
A
#
# COMPACT_ATOMS: atom_id res chain seq x y z
N MET A 1 -5.46 -63.83 44.57
CA MET A 1 -6.78 -63.50 44.03
C MET A 1 -6.87 -61.99 43.87
N LEU A 2 -6.96 -61.46 42.63
CA LEU A 2 -7.78 -60.29 42.27
C LEU A 2 -7.69 -60.07 40.75
N ARG A 3 -8.81 -60.26 40.03
CA ARG A 3 -8.94 -59.89 38.61
C ARG A 3 -9.63 -58.53 38.57
N ALA A 4 -8.94 -57.51 38.04
CA ALA A 4 -9.55 -56.21 37.77
C ALA A 4 -10.30 -56.28 36.42
N THR A 5 -11.62 -56.17 36.47
CA THR A 5 -12.46 -56.03 35.28
C THR A 5 -12.57 -54.56 34.91
N ALA A 6 -11.96 -54.15 33.81
CA ALA A 6 -12.15 -52.82 33.24
C ALA A 6 -13.47 -52.80 32.44
N ALA A 7 -14.43 -51.98 32.88
CA ALA A 7 -15.65 -51.72 32.13
C ALA A 7 -15.35 -50.69 31.03
N VAL A 8 -15.52 -51.10 29.76
CA VAL A 8 -15.42 -50.21 28.60
C VAL A 8 -16.82 -49.63 28.35
N LEU A 9 -16.98 -48.33 28.55
CA LEU A 9 -18.22 -47.60 28.23
C LEU A 9 -18.18 -47.22 26.73
N PRO A 10 -19.18 -47.58 25.91
CA PRO A 10 -19.18 -47.19 24.51
C PRO A 10 -19.55 -45.71 24.38
N LEU A 11 -18.62 -44.90 23.88
CA LEU A 11 -18.88 -43.52 23.48
C LEU A 11 -19.66 -43.53 22.17
N ALA A 12 -20.98 -43.29 22.23
CA ALA A 12 -21.81 -43.15 21.04
C ALA A 12 -21.50 -41.81 20.33
N LEU A 13 -20.82 -41.88 19.18
CA LEU A 13 -20.68 -40.73 18.28
C LEU A 13 -22.03 -40.47 17.60
N PHE A 14 -22.72 -39.39 18.00
CA PHE A 14 -23.79 -38.81 17.20
C PHE A 14 -23.18 -38.09 16.00
N ALA A 15 -23.20 -38.73 14.83
CA ALA A 15 -22.92 -38.08 13.55
C ALA A 15 -24.14 -37.25 13.13
N GLY A 16 -24.26 -36.04 13.67
CA GLY A 16 -25.24 -35.07 13.17
C GLY A 16 -24.80 -34.57 11.80
N THR A 17 -25.60 -34.83 10.76
CA THR A 17 -25.42 -34.22 9.45
C THR A 17 -25.84 -32.75 9.54
N ALA A 18 -24.87 -31.86 9.80
CA ALA A 18 -25.09 -30.43 9.67
C ALA A 18 -25.35 -30.10 8.20
N THR A 19 -26.61 -29.87 7.85
CA THR A 19 -26.97 -29.33 6.53
C THR A 19 -26.50 -27.88 6.51
N ALA A 20 -25.50 -27.57 5.69
CA ALA A 20 -25.09 -26.20 5.44
C ALA A 20 -26.32 -25.45 4.88
N LYS A 21 -26.92 -24.61 5.71
CA LYS A 21 -27.96 -23.68 5.29
C LYS A 21 -27.30 -22.72 4.31
N ASP A 22 -27.89 -22.50 3.13
CA ASP A 22 -27.39 -21.52 2.16
C ASP A 22 -27.08 -20.21 2.90
N ALA A 23 -25.79 -19.91 3.03
CA ALA A 23 -25.35 -18.73 3.73
C ALA A 23 -25.79 -17.53 2.88
N ALA A 24 -26.45 -16.56 3.51
CA ALA A 24 -26.75 -15.30 2.85
C ALA A 24 -25.45 -14.73 2.24
N PRO A 25 -25.51 -14.05 1.08
CA PRO A 25 -24.31 -13.48 0.47
C PRO A 25 -23.57 -12.60 1.48
N LEU A 26 -22.28 -12.89 1.67
CA LEU A 26 -21.42 -12.12 2.59
C LEU A 26 -21.27 -10.69 2.07
N ARG A 27 -21.36 -9.71 2.97
CA ARG A 27 -21.03 -8.32 2.65
C ARG A 27 -19.53 -8.12 2.81
N ILE A 28 -18.98 -7.12 2.11
CA ILE A 28 -17.55 -6.78 2.21
C ILE A 28 -17.11 -6.51 3.67
N ASN A 29 -17.99 -5.93 4.49
CA ASN A 29 -17.75 -5.62 5.90
C ASN A 29 -17.95 -6.82 6.85
N ASP A 30 -18.37 -7.98 6.34
CA ASP A 30 -18.42 -9.24 7.10
C ASP A 30 -17.11 -10.04 6.96
N ILE A 31 -16.18 -9.59 6.11
CA ILE A 31 -14.92 -10.27 5.77
C ILE A 31 -13.76 -9.54 6.44
N ALA A 32 -12.98 -10.25 7.24
CA ALA A 32 -11.70 -9.74 7.76
C ALA A 32 -10.62 -9.84 6.68
N VAL A 33 -9.94 -8.73 6.41
CA VAL A 33 -8.86 -8.65 5.41
C VAL A 33 -7.60 -8.06 5.99
N ILE A 34 -6.46 -8.40 5.38
CA ILE A 34 -5.19 -7.73 5.64
C ILE A 34 -5.07 -6.55 4.66
N GLY A 35 -4.75 -5.38 5.20
CA GLY A 35 -4.50 -4.17 4.43
C GLY A 35 -3.08 -3.68 4.56
N THR A 36 -2.66 -2.83 3.63
CA THR A 36 -1.43 -2.04 3.73
C THR A 36 -1.78 -0.57 3.77
N HIS A 37 -1.19 0.17 4.71
CA HIS A 37 -1.29 1.62 4.75
C HIS A 37 -0.30 2.21 3.74
N ASN A 38 -0.65 3.34 3.13
CA ASN A 38 0.21 4.01 2.16
C ASN A 38 0.76 3.03 1.09
N SER A 39 -0.11 2.20 0.50
CA SER A 39 0.26 1.00 -0.25
C SER A 39 1.23 1.27 -1.41
N TYR A 40 1.32 2.50 -1.90
CA TYR A 40 2.26 2.92 -2.94
C TYR A 40 3.47 3.74 -2.42
N LYS A 41 3.89 3.56 -1.17
CA LYS A 41 5.08 4.21 -0.61
C LYS A 41 6.36 3.73 -1.30
N GLN A 42 7.02 4.64 -2.02
CA GLN A 42 8.34 4.43 -2.62
C GLN A 42 9.46 4.97 -1.71
N PRO A 43 10.72 4.52 -1.92
CA PRO A 43 11.87 5.08 -1.22
C PRO A 43 12.00 6.58 -1.47
N MET A 44 12.40 7.34 -0.46
CA MET A 44 12.67 8.76 -0.62
C MET A 44 13.99 8.96 -1.40
N PRO A 45 14.09 9.95 -2.31
CA PRO A 45 15.37 10.29 -2.93
C PRO A 45 16.43 10.58 -1.88
N ALA A 46 17.64 10.00 -2.05
CA ALA A 46 18.70 10.05 -1.04
C ALA A 46 19.07 11.48 -0.60
N ALA A 47 19.11 12.43 -1.54
CA ALA A 47 19.38 13.83 -1.23
C ALA A 47 18.29 14.45 -0.31
N THR A 48 17.02 14.10 -0.53
CA THR A 48 15.92 14.55 0.33
C THR A 48 15.99 13.86 1.69
N MET A 49 16.27 12.56 1.74
CA MET A 49 16.40 11.83 3.00
C MET A 49 17.57 12.37 3.84
N ALA A 50 18.69 12.73 3.22
CA ALA A 50 19.82 13.37 3.89
C ALA A 50 19.44 14.72 4.54
N LYS A 51 18.64 15.54 3.85
CA LYS A 51 18.11 16.79 4.43
C LYS A 51 17.20 16.53 5.62
N VAL A 52 16.27 15.56 5.50
CA VAL A 52 15.37 15.20 6.61
C VAL A 52 16.18 14.70 7.80
N ARG A 53 17.14 13.80 7.57
CA ARG A 53 17.98 13.25 8.65
C ARG A 53 18.86 14.30 9.34
N ALA A 54 19.34 15.28 8.59
CA ALA A 54 20.08 16.40 9.16
C ALA A 54 19.21 17.30 10.05
N ALA A 55 17.91 17.42 9.75
CA ALA A 55 16.96 18.22 10.52
C ALA A 55 16.37 17.45 11.72
N ASP A 56 15.98 16.20 11.50
CA ASP A 56 15.36 15.31 12.48
C ASP A 56 15.68 13.83 12.15
N PRO A 57 16.64 13.21 12.85
CA PRO A 57 17.00 11.82 12.64
C PRO A 57 15.85 10.84 12.93
N ALA A 58 15.05 11.09 13.97
CA ALA A 58 13.97 10.19 14.36
C ALA A 58 12.85 10.18 13.32
N MET A 59 12.50 11.36 12.78
CA MET A 59 11.59 11.47 11.65
C MET A 59 12.16 10.78 10.40
N ALA A 60 13.47 10.91 10.14
CA ALA A 60 14.09 10.23 9.01
C ALA A 60 13.99 8.71 9.13
N ASP A 61 14.21 8.14 10.32
CA ASP A 61 14.03 6.70 10.56
C ASP A 61 12.58 6.27 10.32
N ALA A 62 11.61 7.05 10.81
CA ALA A 62 10.19 6.76 10.60
C ALA A 62 9.74 6.82 9.12
N LEU A 63 10.42 7.61 8.29
CA LEU A 63 10.10 7.79 6.87
C LEU A 63 10.89 6.88 5.93
N ASP A 64 11.91 6.18 6.43
CA ASP A 64 12.83 5.36 5.65
C ASP A 64 12.31 3.94 5.44
N TYR A 65 11.17 3.85 4.75
CA TYR A 65 10.59 2.58 4.34
C TYR A 65 9.98 2.69 2.94
N ALA A 66 9.73 1.54 2.33
CA ALA A 66 9.01 1.40 1.07
C ALA A 66 8.26 0.07 1.03
N HIS A 67 7.21 0.01 0.22
CA HIS A 67 6.51 -1.23 -0.07
C HIS A 67 7.01 -1.86 -1.37
N ARG A 68 6.86 -3.20 -1.45
CA ARG A 68 6.88 -3.93 -2.73
C ARG A 68 5.77 -3.44 -3.66
N SER A 69 5.78 -3.85 -4.93
CA SER A 69 4.77 -3.39 -5.89
C SER A 69 3.34 -3.74 -5.43
N LEU A 70 2.34 -3.02 -5.93
CA LEU A 70 0.93 -3.32 -5.60
C LEU A 70 0.56 -4.76 -6.00
N VAL A 71 1.09 -5.23 -7.14
CA VAL A 71 0.90 -6.62 -7.60
C VAL A 71 1.47 -7.60 -6.57
N ASP A 72 2.70 -7.40 -6.11
CA ASP A 72 3.31 -8.28 -5.11
C ASP A 72 2.59 -8.21 -3.76
N GLN A 73 1.96 -7.08 -3.42
CA GLN A 73 1.12 -6.97 -2.22
C GLN A 73 -0.16 -7.79 -2.35
N LEU A 74 -0.82 -7.72 -3.50
CA LEU A 74 -2.03 -8.49 -3.80
C LEU A 74 -1.73 -9.99 -3.87
N ASP A 75 -0.62 -10.39 -4.50
CA ASP A 75 -0.18 -11.79 -4.59
C ASP A 75 0.18 -12.35 -3.21
N ALA A 76 0.70 -11.51 -2.32
CA ALA A 76 0.96 -11.88 -0.93
C ALA A 76 -0.30 -11.82 -0.02
N GLY A 77 -1.48 -11.56 -0.57
CA GLY A 77 -2.76 -11.68 0.13
C GLY A 77 -3.38 -10.39 0.65
N ALA A 78 -2.79 -9.21 0.38
CA ALA A 78 -3.44 -7.94 0.73
C ALA A 78 -4.75 -7.76 -0.04
N ARG A 79 -5.82 -7.31 0.63
CA ARG A 79 -7.13 -7.04 0.00
C ARG A 79 -7.73 -5.68 0.38
N GLN A 80 -6.98 -4.87 1.12
CA GLN A 80 -7.28 -3.47 1.37
C GLN A 80 -6.03 -2.64 1.05
N LEU A 81 -6.18 -1.65 0.17
CA LEU A 81 -5.10 -0.76 -0.26
C LEU A 81 -5.48 0.69 0.09
N GLU A 82 -4.51 1.45 0.58
CA GLU A 82 -4.61 2.90 0.77
C GLU A 82 -3.77 3.60 -0.29
N ILE A 83 -4.44 4.34 -1.18
CA ILE A 83 -3.81 5.09 -2.26
C ILE A 83 -4.13 6.57 -2.07
N ASP A 84 -3.14 7.30 -1.60
CA ASP A 84 -3.20 8.76 -1.56
C ASP A 84 -3.06 9.29 -2.98
N VAL A 85 -4.08 9.98 -3.47
CA VAL A 85 -4.10 10.58 -4.82
C VAL A 85 -4.27 12.07 -4.70
N ASN A 86 -3.55 12.77 -5.58
CA ASN A 86 -3.37 14.18 -5.49
C ASN A 86 -3.65 14.77 -6.89
N TYR A 87 -4.58 15.73 -6.95
CA TYR A 87 -5.17 16.26 -8.18
C TYR A 87 -4.30 17.36 -8.82
N ASP A 88 -3.86 17.16 -10.06
CA ASP A 88 -3.07 18.13 -10.85
C ASP A 88 -3.56 18.21 -12.31
N PRO A 89 -4.73 18.80 -12.58
CA PRO A 89 -5.36 18.81 -13.91
C PRO A 89 -4.62 19.66 -14.95
N GLN A 90 -3.65 20.48 -14.53
CA GLN A 90 -2.85 21.32 -15.44
C GLN A 90 -1.40 20.82 -15.56
N GLY A 91 -1.01 19.86 -14.73
CA GLY A 91 0.35 19.39 -14.63
C GLY A 91 1.29 20.37 -13.91
N GLY A 92 2.42 19.84 -13.47
CA GLY A 92 3.51 20.63 -12.89
C GLY A 92 3.24 21.15 -11.48
N HIS A 93 2.07 20.91 -10.87
CA HIS A 93 1.80 21.26 -9.47
C HIS A 93 2.80 20.58 -8.53
N TYR A 94 3.11 19.32 -8.78
CA TYR A 94 4.10 18.57 -7.99
C TYR A 94 5.54 18.87 -8.39
N ALA A 95 5.79 19.30 -9.62
CA ALA A 95 7.08 19.88 -10.01
C ALA A 95 7.32 21.24 -9.33
N ARG A 96 6.27 21.97 -8.93
CA ARG A 96 6.36 23.25 -8.20
C ARG A 96 6.63 23.08 -6.71
N GLY A 97 6.06 22.05 -6.05
CA GLY A 97 6.44 21.69 -4.67
C GLY A 97 7.89 21.19 -4.56
N TRP A 98 8.39 20.52 -5.61
CA TRP A 98 9.82 20.25 -5.80
C TRP A 98 10.64 21.54 -5.95
N ARG A 99 10.09 22.54 -6.66
CA ARG A 99 10.71 23.85 -6.75
C ARG A 99 10.64 24.59 -5.42
N ALA A 100 9.56 24.67 -4.65
CA ALA A 100 9.47 25.53 -3.46
C ALA A 100 10.55 25.34 -2.35
N ASP A 101 11.37 24.28 -2.41
CA ASP A 101 12.73 24.20 -1.82
C ASP A 101 13.77 25.12 -2.54
N GLN A 102 13.35 26.18 -3.25
CA GLN A 102 14.22 27.08 -4.06
C GLN A 102 14.98 28.09 -3.20
N SER A 103 15.14 27.87 -1.89
CA SER A 103 16.18 28.62 -1.17
C SER A 103 17.58 28.10 -1.50
N ARG A 104 17.73 26.91 -2.09
CA ARG A 104 19.02 26.38 -2.59
C ARG A 104 18.81 25.52 -3.84
N THR A 105 19.41 25.96 -4.95
CA THR A 105 19.58 25.24 -6.22
C THR A 105 19.84 23.73 -6.02
N ILE A 106 18.84 22.89 -6.30
CA ILE A 106 19.05 21.43 -6.37
C ILE A 106 19.56 21.08 -7.78
N PRO A 107 20.72 20.42 -7.92
CA PRO A 107 21.22 19.96 -9.21
C PRO A 107 20.21 19.04 -9.90
N ARG A 108 20.14 19.08 -11.24
CA ARG A 108 19.26 18.26 -12.11
C ARG A 108 19.41 16.73 -11.94
N HIS A 109 20.24 16.27 -11.01
CA HIS A 109 20.63 14.87 -10.81
C HIS A 109 19.83 14.13 -9.73
N SER A 110 18.97 14.80 -8.97
CA SER A 110 18.23 14.17 -7.86
C SER A 110 16.90 13.53 -8.26
N VAL A 111 16.48 13.67 -9.52
CA VAL A 111 15.25 13.12 -10.08
C VAL A 111 15.54 12.68 -11.52
N SER A 112 15.15 11.46 -11.91
CA SER A 112 15.35 11.00 -13.29
C SER A 112 14.55 11.86 -14.27
N ARG A 113 15.01 12.03 -15.52
CA ARG A 113 14.27 12.81 -16.54
C ARG A 113 12.84 12.32 -16.68
N THR A 114 12.64 11.01 -16.73
CA THR A 114 11.33 10.37 -16.80
C THR A 114 10.41 10.75 -15.64
N GLN A 115 10.96 10.92 -14.45
CA GLN A 115 10.19 11.31 -13.27
C GLN A 115 9.84 12.80 -13.27
N LEU A 116 10.73 13.65 -13.79
CA LEU A 116 10.41 15.06 -13.99
C LEU A 116 9.31 15.22 -15.04
N ASP A 117 9.39 14.47 -16.15
CA ASP A 117 8.39 14.50 -17.21
C ASP A 117 7.01 14.06 -16.67
N ALA A 118 6.95 12.99 -15.86
CA ALA A 118 5.70 12.53 -15.24
C ALA A 118 5.07 13.56 -14.28
N LEU A 119 5.89 14.34 -13.55
CA LEU A 119 5.40 15.38 -12.64
C LEU A 119 4.92 16.66 -13.36
N LEU A 120 5.23 16.79 -14.66
CA LEU A 120 4.80 17.90 -15.50
C LEU A 120 3.51 17.59 -16.27
N MET A 121 3.07 16.33 -16.30
CA MET A 121 1.85 15.92 -16.99
C MET A 121 0.60 16.28 -16.17
N PRO A 122 -0.49 16.71 -16.84
CA PRO A 122 -1.82 16.73 -16.26
C PRO A 122 -2.24 15.35 -15.73
N GLY A 123 -3.00 15.31 -14.63
CA GLY A 123 -3.66 14.10 -14.16
C GLY A 123 -3.63 13.90 -12.64
N MET A 124 -3.75 12.65 -12.24
CA MET A 124 -3.71 12.20 -10.85
C MET A 124 -2.32 11.66 -10.51
N CYS A 125 -1.73 12.14 -9.41
CA CYS A 125 -0.46 11.64 -8.92
C CYS A 125 -0.64 10.98 -7.55
N SER A 126 -0.19 9.74 -7.37
CA SER A 126 -0.24 9.11 -6.06
C SER A 126 0.87 9.65 -5.17
N THR A 127 0.52 10.15 -3.98
CA THR A 127 1.43 10.89 -3.11
C THR A 127 1.82 10.08 -1.89
N LEU A 128 2.99 9.42 -1.99
CA LEU A 128 4.02 9.47 -0.93
C LEU A 128 5.41 9.61 -1.55
N LYS A 129 5.73 10.84 -1.96
CA LYS A 129 7.05 11.34 -2.45
C LYS A 129 7.55 10.75 -3.80
N PRO A 130 8.42 11.50 -4.52
CA PRO A 130 8.34 11.66 -5.97
C PRO A 130 8.85 10.42 -6.69
N GLY A 131 8.15 9.96 -7.73
CA GLY A 131 8.60 8.74 -8.41
C GLY A 131 7.85 8.31 -9.65
N ARG A 132 6.52 8.47 -9.68
CA ARG A 132 5.69 8.11 -10.83
C ARG A 132 4.29 8.68 -10.64
N CYS A 133 3.92 9.68 -11.43
CA CYS A 133 2.52 9.84 -11.76
C CYS A 133 2.25 8.83 -12.89
N SER A 134 1.30 7.93 -12.68
CA SER A 134 0.84 7.00 -13.71
C SER A 134 -0.65 6.96 -13.52
N PHE A 135 -1.40 7.50 -14.48
CA PHE A 135 -2.66 6.99 -15.04
C PHE A 135 -3.34 8.06 -15.90
N GLY A 136 -3.90 7.59 -17.02
CA GLY A 136 -4.95 8.26 -17.80
C GLY A 136 -4.47 9.35 -18.74
N SER A 137 -3.96 8.99 -19.92
CA SER A 137 -4.24 9.84 -21.08
C SER A 137 -5.76 9.84 -21.27
N ASP A 138 -6.35 11.02 -21.35
CA ASP A 138 -7.77 11.20 -21.63
C ASP A 138 -8.20 10.42 -22.90
N ASP A 139 -8.77 9.22 -22.72
CA ASP A 139 -9.56 8.56 -23.76
C ASP A 139 -11.01 8.45 -23.25
N PRO A 140 -11.97 9.17 -23.86
CA PRO A 140 -13.38 9.08 -23.49
C PRO A 140 -14.07 7.79 -23.98
N ARG A 141 -13.34 6.77 -24.44
CA ARG A 141 -13.89 5.49 -24.93
C ARG A 141 -13.26 4.21 -24.35
N ALA A 142 -12.73 4.26 -23.14
CA ALA A 142 -12.41 3.06 -22.35
C ALA A 142 -13.47 2.79 -21.28
#